data_AF-A0A962E774-F1
#
_entry.id   AF-A0A962E774-F1
#
_cell.length_a   1.000
_cell.length_b   1.000
_cell.length_c   1.000
_cell.angle_alpha   90.00
_cell.angle_beta   90.00
_cell.angle_gamma   90.00
#
_symmetry.space_group_name_H-M   'P 1'
#
loop_
_entity.id
_entity.type
_entity.pdbx_description
1 polymer ?
#
loop_
_entity_poly.entity_id
_entity_poly.type
_entity_poly.pdbx_seq_one_letter_code
_entity_poly.pdbx_strand_id
1 'polypeptide(L)'
;KGGADFDQLVMEYSDDSSKTGNAGRIEVTEKAGLEPAFKAAALAMTEPGQISEPIQTSYGYHIIKMIERRPGMTPSFDNVKASLMQTLQANYQRRVKDTLLSDLRADDPSFNSEAMQSFRARFAQPQ
;
A
#
# COMPACT_ATOMS: atom_id res chain seq x y z
N LYS A 1 -26.92 -18.71 13.80
CA LYS A 1 -27.71 -18.77 15.06
C LYS A 1 -27.61 -20.19 15.59
N GLY A 2 -27.00 -20.38 16.76
CA GLY A 2 -26.66 -21.70 17.31
C GLY A 2 -25.65 -21.69 18.47
N GLY A 3 -25.03 -20.54 18.77
CA GLY A 3 -24.10 -20.40 19.90
C GLY A 3 -22.72 -21.02 19.67
N ALA A 4 -22.46 -21.62 18.50
CA ALA A 4 -21.14 -22.10 18.11
C ALA A 4 -20.13 -20.93 18.01
N ASP A 5 -18.89 -21.20 18.42
CA ASP A 5 -17.80 -20.23 18.33
C ASP A 5 -17.49 -19.97 16.85
N PHE A 6 -17.55 -18.70 16.45
CA PHE A 6 -17.28 -18.30 15.07
C PHE A 6 -15.87 -18.68 14.63
N ASP A 7 -14.89 -18.64 15.53
CA ASP A 7 -13.51 -18.99 15.21
C ASP A 7 -13.39 -20.49 14.89
N GLN A 8 -14.15 -21.35 15.58
CA GLN A 8 -14.22 -22.78 15.26
C GLN A 8 -14.87 -23.02 13.90
N LEU A 9 -15.97 -22.32 13.61
CA LEU A 9 -16.65 -22.41 12.32
C LEU A 9 -15.75 -21.95 11.16
N VAL A 10 -14.94 -20.91 11.35
CA VAL A 10 -13.94 -20.48 10.36
C VAL A 10 -12.95 -21.62 10.09
N MET A 11 -12.42 -22.25 11.14
CA MET A 11 -11.47 -23.34 10.96
C MET A 11 -12.08 -24.56 10.27
N GLU A 12 -13.34 -24.89 10.56
CA GLU A 12 -14.04 -26.04 10.00
C GLU A 12 -14.50 -25.81 8.55
N TYR A 13 -15.13 -24.66 8.26
CA TYR A 13 -15.88 -24.46 7.01
C TYR A 13 -15.25 -23.46 6.02
N SER A 14 -14.30 -22.62 6.44
CA SER A 14 -13.73 -21.63 5.50
C SER A 14 -12.83 -22.30 4.46
N ASP A 15 -13.06 -22.02 3.18
CA ASP A 15 -12.18 -22.48 2.09
C ASP A 15 -10.94 -21.59 1.91
N ASP A 16 -10.82 -20.49 2.67
CA ASP A 16 -9.64 -19.63 2.62
C ASP A 16 -8.43 -20.32 3.28
N SER A 17 -7.46 -20.70 2.47
CA SER A 17 -6.20 -21.32 2.90
C SER A 17 -5.42 -20.50 3.94
N SER A 18 -5.56 -19.17 3.96
CA SER A 18 -4.89 -18.29 4.91
C SER A 18 -5.38 -18.47 6.35
N LYS A 19 -6.55 -19.09 6.55
CA LYS A 19 -7.17 -19.32 7.86
C LYS A 19 -6.25 -20.03 8.86
N THR A 20 -5.33 -20.87 8.40
CA THR A 20 -4.39 -21.56 9.29
C THR A 20 -3.33 -20.64 9.88
N GLY A 21 -2.97 -19.57 9.18
CA GLY A 21 -1.98 -18.58 9.61
C GLY A 21 -2.58 -17.38 10.32
N ASN A 22 -3.79 -16.96 9.95
CA ASN A 22 -4.45 -15.77 10.50
C ASN A 22 -5.75 -16.06 11.28
N ALA A 23 -6.17 -17.33 11.40
CA ALA A 23 -7.45 -17.72 11.98
C ALA A 23 -8.66 -17.02 11.33
N GLY A 24 -8.57 -16.71 10.03
CA GLY A 24 -9.57 -15.98 9.26
C GLY A 24 -9.69 -14.49 9.60
N ARG A 25 -8.76 -13.94 10.39
CA ARG A 25 -8.77 -12.53 10.78
C ARG A 25 -8.12 -11.67 9.70
N ILE A 26 -8.84 -10.65 9.27
CA ILE A 26 -8.41 -9.71 8.23
C ILE A 26 -8.61 -8.29 8.72
N GLU A 27 -7.56 -7.45 8.62
CA GLU A 27 -7.69 -6.02 8.84
C GLU A 27 -8.25 -5.35 7.58
N VAL A 28 -9.37 -4.64 7.72
CA VAL A 28 -10.03 -3.96 6.62
C VAL A 28 -9.84 -2.45 6.75
N THR A 29 -9.29 -1.85 5.70
CA THR A 29 -9.14 -0.38 5.56
C THR A 29 -9.64 0.05 4.19
N GLU A 30 -9.89 1.34 3.97
CA GLU A 30 -10.30 1.85 2.65
C GLU A 30 -9.28 1.51 1.55
N LYS A 31 -7.99 1.49 1.92
CA LYS A 31 -6.85 1.17 1.04
C LYS A 31 -6.58 -0.33 0.90
N ALA A 32 -7.29 -1.18 1.63
CA ALA A 32 -7.10 -2.62 1.53
C ALA A 32 -7.47 -3.13 0.13
N GLY A 33 -6.61 -3.98 -0.42
CA GLY A 33 -6.78 -4.67 -1.70
C GLY A 33 -7.74 -5.86 -1.62
N LEU A 34 -8.89 -5.66 -0.97
CA LEU A 34 -9.95 -6.66 -0.83
C LEU A 34 -11.00 -6.48 -1.94
N GLU A 35 -11.75 -7.54 -2.22
CA GLU A 35 -12.86 -7.48 -3.18
C GLU A 35 -13.89 -6.41 -2.74
N PRO A 36 -14.41 -5.58 -3.67
CA PRO A 36 -15.25 -4.45 -3.34
C PRO A 36 -16.48 -4.75 -2.48
N ALA A 37 -17.22 -5.83 -2.75
CA ALA A 37 -18.40 -6.22 -1.99
C ALA A 37 -18.04 -6.66 -0.57
N PHE A 38 -16.96 -7.46 -0.41
CA PHE A 38 -16.44 -7.81 0.92
C PHE A 38 -16.06 -6.57 1.72
N LYS A 39 -15.27 -5.67 1.12
CA LYS A 39 -14.81 -4.45 1.78
C LYS A 39 -15.96 -3.54 2.17
N ALA A 40 -16.93 -3.33 1.27
CA ALA A 40 -18.09 -2.49 1.54
C ALA A 40 -18.93 -3.04 2.71
N ALA A 41 -19.18 -4.35 2.73
CA ALA A 41 -19.91 -4.98 3.81
C ALA A 41 -19.17 -4.87 5.15
N ALA A 42 -17.87 -5.15 5.19
CA ALA A 42 -17.06 -5.02 6.40
C ALA A 42 -17.03 -3.59 6.96
N LEU A 43 -16.88 -2.57 6.09
CA LEU A 43 -16.85 -1.16 6.50
C LEU A 43 -18.22 -0.61 6.94
N ALA A 44 -19.32 -1.23 6.48
CA ALA A 44 -20.68 -0.88 6.88
C ALA A 44 -21.04 -1.38 8.29
N MET A 45 -20.29 -2.34 8.85
CA MET A 45 -20.55 -2.88 10.18
C MET A 45 -20.20 -1.88 11.28
N THR A 46 -21.06 -1.76 12.29
CA THR A 46 -20.97 -0.72 13.32
C THR A 46 -20.61 -1.27 14.69
N GLU A 47 -20.92 -2.53 14.98
CA GLU A 47 -20.84 -3.10 16.32
C GLU A 47 -19.88 -4.31 16.39
N PRO A 48 -18.93 -4.35 17.33
CA PRO A 48 -18.18 -5.56 17.63
C PRO A 48 -19.11 -6.74 17.93
N GLY A 49 -18.80 -7.89 17.34
CA GLY A 49 -19.63 -9.10 17.39
C GLY A 49 -20.71 -9.19 16.33
N GLN A 50 -21.01 -8.12 15.58
CA GLN A 50 -21.95 -8.14 14.46
C GLN A 50 -21.50 -9.19 13.42
N ILE A 51 -22.46 -9.93 12.87
CA ILE A 51 -22.25 -10.91 11.79
C ILE A 51 -23.03 -10.44 10.56
N SER A 52 -22.42 -10.48 9.39
CA SER A 52 -23.04 -10.07 8.13
C SER A 52 -24.04 -11.11 7.61
N GLU A 53 -24.92 -10.66 6.72
CA GLU A 53 -25.58 -11.57 5.77
C GLU A 53 -24.53 -12.17 4.79
N PRO A 54 -24.85 -13.26 4.06
CA PRO A 54 -23.95 -13.82 3.05
C PRO A 54 -23.61 -12.80 1.95
N ILE A 55 -22.32 -12.57 1.72
CA ILE A 55 -21.81 -11.64 0.72
C ILE A 55 -21.25 -12.43 -0.45
N GLN A 56 -21.79 -12.20 -1.64
CA GLN A 56 -21.27 -12.81 -2.86
C GLN A 56 -20.11 -12.00 -3.42
N THR A 57 -19.04 -12.70 -3.80
CA THR A 57 -17.86 -12.14 -4.46
C THR A 57 -17.45 -13.07 -5.61
N SER A 58 -16.41 -12.71 -6.36
CA SER A 58 -15.82 -13.62 -7.36
C SER A 58 -15.25 -14.92 -6.77
N TYR A 59 -14.98 -14.96 -5.46
CA TYR A 59 -14.45 -16.13 -4.76
C TYR A 59 -15.54 -17.02 -4.15
N GLY A 60 -16.83 -16.68 -4.33
CA GLY A 60 -17.95 -17.37 -3.71
C GLY A 60 -18.63 -16.53 -2.64
N TYR A 61 -19.10 -17.18 -1.58
CA TYR A 61 -19.86 -16.54 -0.49
C TYR A 61 -19.01 -16.35 0.75
N HIS A 62 -19.18 -15.19 1.39
CA HIS A 62 -18.46 -14.81 2.60
C HIS A 62 -19.45 -14.46 3.70
N ILE A 63 -19.11 -14.81 4.94
CA ILE A 63 -19.77 -14.35 6.15
C ILE A 63 -18.72 -13.66 7.01
N ILE A 64 -18.98 -12.41 7.39
CA ILE A 64 -18.03 -11.57 8.12
C ILE A 64 -18.51 -11.42 9.55
N LYS A 65 -17.59 -11.57 10.52
CA LYS A 65 -17.80 -11.16 11.90
C LYS A 65 -16.90 -9.98 12.23
N MET A 66 -17.49 -8.91 12.73
CA MET A 66 -16.74 -7.74 13.18
C MET A 66 -16.13 -8.04 14.56
N ILE A 67 -14.80 -7.97 14.66
CA ILE A 67 -14.09 -8.21 15.93
C ILE A 67 -13.91 -6.88 16.68
N GLU A 68 -13.42 -5.86 15.97
CA GLU A 68 -13.05 -4.57 16.53
C GLU A 68 -13.25 -3.49 15.46
N ARG A 69 -13.61 -2.26 15.87
CA ARG A 69 -13.49 -1.06 15.02
C ARG A 69 -12.40 -0.17 15.58
N ARG A 70 -11.39 0.12 14.78
CA ARG A 70 -10.45 1.21 15.09
C ARG A 70 -10.89 2.45 14.33
N PRO A 71 -11.17 3.58 15.01
CA PRO A 71 -11.47 4.82 14.31
C PRO A 71 -10.26 5.21 13.45
N GLY A 72 -10.52 5.55 12.19
CA GLY A 72 -9.47 6.08 11.32
C GLY A 72 -8.94 7.38 11.91
N MET A 73 -7.69 7.39 12.35
CA MET A 73 -7.00 8.64 12.66
C MET A 73 -6.63 9.29 11.35
N THR A 74 -7.34 10.36 10.98
CA THR A 74 -6.83 11.30 9.99
C THR A 74 -5.86 12.22 10.74
N PRO A 75 -4.54 12.09 10.54
CA PRO A 75 -3.60 13.00 11.19
C PRO A 75 -3.89 14.43 10.72
N SER A 76 -3.76 15.40 11.63
CA SER A 76 -3.94 16.81 11.28
C SER A 76 -2.93 17.22 10.21
N PHE A 77 -3.25 18.27 9.46
CA PHE A 77 -2.33 18.82 8.46
C PHE A 77 -0.95 19.12 9.08
N ASP A 78 -0.90 19.72 10.27
CA ASP A 78 0.36 20.03 10.95
C ASP A 78 1.21 18.79 11.25
N ASN A 79 0.58 17.68 11.64
CA ASN A 79 1.27 16.43 11.93
C ASN A 79 1.89 15.79 10.68
N VAL A 80 1.30 16.00 9.50
CA VAL A 80 1.80 15.43 8.24
C VAL A 80 2.61 16.40 7.39
N LYS A 81 2.55 17.71 7.68
CA LYS A 81 3.11 18.78 6.85
C LYS A 81 4.58 18.54 6.54
N ALA A 82 5.40 18.23 7.55
CA ALA A 82 6.84 18.05 7.37
C ALA A 82 7.16 16.89 6.41
N SER A 83 6.54 15.73 6.64
CA SER A 83 6.71 14.54 5.78
C SER A 83 6.18 14.77 4.37
N LEU A 84 5.04 15.45 4.24
CA LEU A 84 4.46 15.82 2.95
C LEU A 84 5.38 16.76 2.17
N MET A 85 5.92 17.79 2.82
CA MET A 85 6.87 18.71 2.19
C MET A 85 8.14 18.00 1.73
N GLN A 86 8.69 17.10 2.55
CA GLN A 86 9.85 16.30 2.17
C GLN A 86 9.57 15.43 0.93
N THR A 87 8.40 14.78 0.90
CA THR A 87 7.97 13.96 -0.23
C THR A 87 7.80 14.79 -1.50
N LEU A 88 7.13 15.95 -1.40
CA LEU A 88 6.92 16.85 -2.53
C LEU A 88 8.23 17.42 -3.07
N GLN A 89 9.17 17.79 -2.18
CA GLN A 89 10.49 18.29 -2.57
C GLN A 89 11.30 17.22 -3.31
N ALA A 90 11.32 15.99 -2.79
CA ALA A 90 12.03 14.88 -3.44
C ALA A 90 11.44 14.56 -4.84
N ASN A 91 10.12 14.56 -4.96
CA ASN A 91 9.43 14.34 -6.24
C ASN A 91 9.69 15.48 -7.23
N TYR A 92 9.68 16.73 -6.77
CA TYR A 92 10.01 17.89 -7.59
C TYR A 92 11.45 17.82 -8.12
N GLN A 93 12.42 17.56 -7.24
CA GLN A 93 13.83 17.44 -7.62
C GLN A 93 14.04 16.32 -8.63
N ARG A 94 13.40 15.16 -8.44
CA ARG A 94 13.45 14.05 -9.38
C ARG A 94 12.94 14.47 -10.75
N ARG A 95 11.74 15.07 -10.80
CA ARG A 95 11.14 15.53 -12.05
C ARG A 95 12.02 16.54 -12.78
N VAL A 96 12.51 17.57 -12.07
CA VAL A 96 13.39 18.60 -12.66
C VAL A 96 14.67 17.98 -13.19
N LYS A 97 15.31 17.08 -12.43
CA LYS A 97 16.51 16.37 -12.87
C LYS A 97 16.24 15.56 -14.13
N ASP A 98 15.15 14.80 -14.15
CA ASP A 98 14.81 13.93 -15.28
C ASP A 98 14.55 14.76 -16.54
N THR A 99 13.83 15.89 -16.42
CA THR A 99 13.63 16.84 -17.52
C THR A 99 14.94 17.48 -17.99
N LEU A 100 15.77 17.97 -17.07
CA LEU A 100 17.05 18.57 -17.46
C LEU A 100 17.96 17.57 -18.18
N LEU A 101 17.98 16.32 -17.70
CA LEU A 101 18.75 15.25 -18.35
C LEU A 101 18.17 14.86 -19.70
N SER A 102 16.85 14.90 -19.89
CA SER A 102 16.27 14.67 -21.22
C SER A 102 16.64 15.77 -22.19
N ASP A 103 16.56 17.03 -21.75
CA ASP A 103 16.85 18.20 -22.58
C ASP A 103 18.34 18.22 -22.98
N LEU A 104 19.24 18.04 -22.00
CA LEU A 104 20.68 17.93 -22.25
C LEU A 104 21.05 16.80 -23.21
N ARG A 105 20.30 15.69 -23.21
CA ARG A 105 20.56 14.57 -24.15
C ARG A 105 20.01 14.84 -25.54
N ALA A 106 18.94 15.64 -25.65
CA ALA A 106 18.33 15.99 -26.93
C ALA A 106 19.21 16.96 -27.74
N ASP A 107 19.97 17.83 -27.06
CA ASP A 107 20.82 18.85 -27.68
C ASP A 107 22.15 18.31 -28.29
N ASP A 108 22.30 16.99 -28.44
CA ASP A 108 23.53 16.31 -28.92
C ASP A 108 24.84 16.92 -28.37
N PRO A 109 25.01 16.90 -27.04
CA PRO A 109 26.11 17.62 -26.40
C PRO A 109 27.45 16.99 -26.80
N SER A 110 28.27 17.74 -27.54
CA SER A 110 29.65 17.35 -27.80
C SER A 110 30.48 17.47 -26.52
N PHE A 111 30.96 16.35 -25.99
CA PHE A 111 31.87 16.36 -24.85
C PHE A 111 33.27 16.78 -25.29
N ASN A 112 33.89 17.71 -24.57
CA ASN A 112 35.30 18.03 -24.77
C ASN A 112 36.14 16.80 -24.37
N SER A 113 36.70 16.12 -25.38
CA SER A 113 37.45 14.87 -25.20
C SER A 113 38.72 15.04 -24.36
N GLU A 114 39.39 16.19 -24.47
CA GLU A 114 40.60 16.50 -23.69
C GLU A 114 40.27 16.71 -22.21
N ALA A 115 39.17 17.40 -21.92
CA ALA A 115 38.66 17.57 -20.56
C ALA A 115 38.26 16.23 -19.93
N MET A 116 37.60 15.35 -20.69
CA MET A 116 37.21 14.01 -20.24
C MET A 116 38.41 13.09 -20.01
N GLN A 117 39.44 13.17 -20.87
CA GLN A 117 40.69 12.43 -20.68
C GLN A 117 41.45 12.92 -19.45
N SER A 118 41.56 14.24 -19.25
CA SER A 118 42.17 14.85 -18.07
C SER A 118 41.45 14.45 -16.78
N PHE A 119 40.12 14.42 -16.78
CA PHE A 119 39.32 13.96 -15.66
C PHE A 119 39.58 12.48 -15.33
N ARG A 120 39.59 11.61 -16.36
CA ARG A 120 39.88 10.18 -16.19
C ARG A 120 41.31 9.95 -15.67
N ALA A 121 42.30 10.65 -16.22
CA ALA A 121 43.69 10.52 -15.77
C ALA A 121 43.87 10.93 -14.30
N ARG A 122 43.11 11.94 -13.84
CA ARG A 122 43.21 12.46 -12.48
C ARG A 122 42.39 11.68 -11.44
N PHE A 123 41.25 11.11 -11.83
CA PHE A 123 40.27 10.56 -10.87
C PHE A 123 39.87 9.10 -11.11
N ALA A 124 40.25 8.49 -12.24
CA ALA A 124 39.90 7.10 -12.57
C ALA A 124 41.05 6.11 -12.36
N GLN A 125 42.19 6.54 -11.80
CA GLN A 125 43.23 5.60 -11.39
C GLN A 125 42.81 4.89 -10.09
N PRO A 126 42.95 3.56 -10.01
CA PRO A 126 42.74 2.85 -8.76
C PRO A 126 43.79 3.29 -7.74
N GLN A 127 43.38 3.44 -6.48
CA GLN A 127 44.30 3.50 -5.34
C GLN A 127 45.05 2.17 -5.22
#